data_AF-A0A6I1HSD5-F1
#
_entry.id   AF-A0A6I1HSD5-F1
#
_cell.length_a   1.000
_cell.length_b   1.000
_cell.length_c   1.000
_cell.angle_alpha   90.00
_cell.angle_beta   90.00
_cell.angle_gamma   90.00
#
_symmetry.space_group_name_H-M   'P 1'
#
loop_
_entity.id
_entity.type
_entity.pdbx_description
1 polymer ?
#
loop_
_entity_poly.entity_id
_entity_poly.type
_entity_poly.pdbx_seq_one_letter_code
_entity_poly.pdbx_strand_id
1 'polypeptide(L)'
;MRPLVLALGLLSGMGAAQAGEVLANGYGVRFDERIETAPGDLHGATVGRISIVRAADQAPVWQENTALRPGCGAIAPVTAIHDSVVATCGHLGGRHYTQKIIALQGNMPLMASVDQFDAPSPVRVERDGSLAVDVVRRDLFPGELTGPHYFLTVYRLRHDGATFGFVPSFDGDAAKRYWRHYRATRQTAPAAAVLPELLASLLAAQAGKPAICAELAMIAAELQHDGQPRAAQGARTAMLAWLDKLPAIGYPPFDPLACPGIF
;
A
#
# COMPACT_ATOMS: atom_id res chain seq x y z
N MET A 1 35.43 -1.25 55.73
CA MET A 1 35.45 -1.31 54.25
C MET A 1 34.29 -0.49 53.70
N ARG A 2 34.59 0.42 52.79
CA ARG A 2 33.72 1.24 51.93
C ARG A 2 34.56 1.51 50.66
N PRO A 3 34.00 2.00 49.53
CA PRO A 3 32.58 2.20 49.22
C PRO A 3 32.17 1.12 48.18
N LEU A 4 31.29 1.28 47.18
CA LEU A 4 30.45 2.39 46.69
C LEU A 4 29.24 1.82 45.93
N VAL A 5 28.13 2.57 45.84
CA VAL A 5 27.11 2.42 44.80
C VAL A 5 27.51 3.33 43.65
N LEU A 6 27.72 2.79 42.44
CA LEU A 6 28.08 3.57 41.26
C LEU A 6 26.91 3.56 40.27
N ALA A 7 26.24 4.70 40.17
CA ALA A 7 25.28 4.96 39.11
C ALA A 7 26.02 5.26 37.80
N LEU A 8 25.82 4.43 36.78
CA LEU A 8 25.95 4.78 35.37
C LEU A 8 24.70 4.21 34.67
N GLY A 9 24.05 4.90 33.74
CA GLY A 9 24.28 6.25 33.26
C GLY A 9 23.38 6.45 32.04
N LEU A 10 22.53 7.49 32.05
CA LEU A 10 21.61 7.76 30.95
C LEU A 10 22.39 8.20 29.71
N LEU A 11 22.61 7.26 28.77
CA LEU A 11 23.08 7.55 27.41
C LEU A 11 21.91 7.47 26.42
N SER A 12 20.92 8.34 26.63
CA SER A 12 19.96 8.73 25.60
C SER A 12 20.69 9.62 24.58
N GLY A 13 21.40 9.01 23.61
CA GLY A 13 22.27 9.81 22.75
C GLY A 13 23.14 9.06 21.73
N MET A 14 22.67 7.96 21.14
CA MET A 14 23.17 7.47 19.85
C MET A 14 22.16 6.45 19.30
N GLY A 15 21.61 6.70 18.11
CA GLY A 15 20.68 5.77 17.48
C GLY A 15 21.40 4.47 17.13
N ALA A 16 21.08 3.40 17.85
CA ALA A 16 21.55 2.07 17.47
C ALA A 16 20.92 1.72 16.12
N ALA A 17 21.75 1.59 15.08
CA ALA A 17 21.30 1.19 13.76
C ALA A 17 20.57 -0.16 13.86
N GLN A 18 19.29 -0.20 13.49
CA GLN A 18 18.51 -1.44 13.50
C GLN A 18 18.86 -2.28 12.27
N ALA A 19 19.99 -2.98 12.34
CA ALA A 19 20.31 -4.03 11.38
C ALA A 19 19.27 -5.16 11.50
N GLY A 20 18.57 -5.44 10.41
CA GLY A 20 17.64 -6.55 10.30
C GLY A 20 18.21 -7.61 9.37
N GLU A 21 18.37 -8.85 9.84
CA GLU A 21 18.81 -9.97 9.02
C GLU A 21 17.81 -11.13 9.11
N VAL A 22 17.55 -11.76 7.97
CA VAL A 22 16.73 -12.96 7.83
C VAL A 22 17.52 -13.99 7.02
N LEU A 23 17.65 -15.21 7.57
CA LEU A 23 18.12 -16.37 6.82
C LEU A 23 16.91 -17.10 6.22
N ALA A 24 16.89 -17.28 4.89
CA ALA A 24 15.79 -17.90 4.15
C ALA A 24 16.33 -18.65 2.91
N ASN A 25 15.89 -19.90 2.73
CA ASN A 25 16.24 -20.82 1.62
C ASN A 25 17.73 -20.82 1.19
N GLY A 26 18.66 -20.78 2.16
CA GLY A 26 20.11 -20.76 1.87
C GLY A 26 20.69 -19.39 1.50
N TYR A 27 19.95 -18.31 1.74
CA TYR A 27 20.39 -16.92 1.58
C TYR A 27 20.28 -16.15 2.90
N GLY A 28 21.13 -15.16 3.09
CA GLY A 28 20.95 -14.10 4.07
C GLY A 28 20.43 -12.85 3.38
N VAL A 29 19.30 -12.31 3.85
CA VAL A 29 18.76 -11.02 3.42
C VAL A 29 18.93 -10.04 4.57
N ARG A 30 19.75 -9.00 4.36
CA ARG A 30 20.12 -8.04 5.40
C ARG A 30 19.81 -6.61 4.99
N PHE A 31 19.37 -5.82 5.96
CA PHE A 31 19.21 -4.38 5.87
C PHE A 31 20.23 -3.67 6.77
N ASP A 32 21.07 -2.82 6.18
CA ASP A 32 22.07 -2.01 6.85
C ASP A 32 21.71 -0.52 6.77
N GLU A 33 21.67 0.20 7.90
CA GLU A 33 21.58 1.66 7.90
C GLU A 33 22.96 2.30 7.68
N ARG A 34 23.02 3.39 6.91
CA ARG A 34 24.21 4.23 6.74
C ARG A 34 23.81 5.70 6.58
N ILE A 35 24.75 6.62 6.71
CA ILE A 35 24.56 8.00 6.27
C ILE A 35 24.91 8.10 4.78
N GLU A 36 24.11 8.85 4.00
CA GLU A 36 24.47 9.14 2.62
C GLU A 36 25.53 10.24 2.57
N THR A 37 26.66 9.93 1.96
CA THR A 37 27.82 10.82 1.84
C THR A 37 27.98 11.36 0.43
N ALA A 38 27.29 10.78 -0.57
CA ALA A 38 27.23 11.34 -1.91
C ALA A 38 26.53 12.73 -1.91
N PRO A 39 26.98 13.70 -2.72
CA PRO A 39 26.24 14.95 -2.92
C PRO A 39 24.87 14.73 -3.57
N GLY A 40 23.85 15.45 -3.11
CA GLY A 40 22.47 15.39 -3.64
C GLY A 40 21.42 15.61 -2.54
N ASP A 41 20.14 15.45 -2.89
CA ASP A 41 18.99 15.73 -2.00
C ASP A 41 18.94 14.88 -0.72
N LEU A 42 19.66 13.75 -0.70
CA LEU A 42 19.77 12.85 0.45
C LEU A 42 21.09 13.02 1.22
N HIS A 43 21.97 13.94 0.84
CA HIS A 43 23.27 14.13 1.51
C HIS A 43 23.11 14.41 3.01
N GLY A 44 23.82 13.64 3.85
CA GLY A 44 23.72 13.71 5.31
C GLY A 44 22.46 13.06 5.91
N ALA A 45 21.53 12.54 5.10
CA ALA A 45 20.39 11.78 5.59
C ALA A 45 20.80 10.32 5.89
N THR A 46 20.10 9.69 6.84
CA THR A 46 20.12 8.23 6.96
C THR A 46 19.50 7.62 5.69
N VAL A 47 20.17 6.61 5.15
CA VAL A 47 19.74 5.77 4.01
C VAL A 47 20.04 4.30 4.34
N GLY A 48 19.34 3.38 3.69
CA GLY A 48 19.52 1.95 3.88
C GLY A 48 20.31 1.31 2.74
N ARG A 49 20.78 0.09 2.99
CA ARG A 49 21.18 -0.86 1.96
C ARG A 49 20.53 -2.20 2.25
N ILE A 50 19.77 -2.71 1.30
CA ILE A 50 19.32 -4.11 1.29
C ILE A 50 20.40 -4.91 0.56
N SER A 51 20.79 -6.05 1.12
CA SER A 51 21.73 -6.99 0.52
C SER A 51 21.20 -8.41 0.61
N ILE A 52 21.46 -9.20 -0.44
CA ILE A 52 21.21 -10.64 -0.48
C ILE A 52 22.56 -11.31 -0.71
N VAL A 53 22.96 -12.17 0.23
CA VAL A 53 24.14 -13.03 0.12
C VAL A 53 23.72 -14.50 0.15
N ARG A 54 24.49 -15.36 -0.50
CA ARG A 54 24.33 -16.81 -0.34
C ARG A 54 24.92 -17.23 1.01
N ALA A 55 24.16 -17.96 1.82
CA ALA A 55 24.59 -18.32 3.18
C ALA A 55 25.84 -19.22 3.22
N ALA A 56 26.00 -20.09 2.21
CA ALA A 56 27.06 -21.10 2.15
C ALA A 56 28.49 -20.53 1.96
N ASP A 57 28.64 -19.41 1.24
CA ASP A 57 29.94 -18.83 0.85
C ASP A 57 29.99 -17.30 0.99
N GLN A 58 28.91 -16.68 1.48
CA GLN A 58 28.74 -15.23 1.61
C GLN A 58 28.85 -14.46 0.28
N ALA A 59 28.72 -15.14 -0.86
CA ALA A 59 28.78 -14.49 -2.17
C ALA A 59 27.62 -13.50 -2.35
N PRO A 60 27.88 -12.25 -2.80
CA PRO A 60 26.84 -11.27 -3.06
C PRO A 60 26.00 -11.71 -4.26
N VAL A 61 24.68 -11.78 -4.05
CA VAL A 61 23.70 -12.13 -5.09
C VAL A 61 23.03 -10.86 -5.62
N TRP A 62 22.74 -9.90 -4.74
CA TRP A 62 22.10 -8.64 -5.09
C TRP A 62 22.30 -7.58 -3.99
N GLN A 63 22.28 -6.30 -4.35
CA GLN A 63 22.15 -5.19 -3.40
C GLN A 63 21.36 -4.02 -4.00
N GLU A 64 20.71 -3.24 -3.13
CA GLU A 64 20.08 -1.97 -3.47
C GLU A 64 20.31 -0.97 -2.33
N ASN A 65 20.78 0.24 -2.64
CA ASN A 65 20.68 1.36 -1.71
C ASN A 65 19.24 1.88 -1.73
N THR A 66 18.71 2.31 -0.59
CA THR A 66 17.33 2.81 -0.46
C THR A 66 17.28 4.07 0.39
N ALA A 67 16.39 5.01 0.09
CA ALA A 67 16.12 6.11 1.02
C ALA A 67 15.43 5.57 2.30
N LEU A 68 15.73 6.15 3.46
CA LEU A 68 15.16 5.75 4.75
C LEU A 68 14.11 6.75 5.30
N ARG A 69 13.66 7.70 4.49
CA ARG A 69 12.80 8.80 4.94
C ARG A 69 11.53 8.98 4.11
N PRO A 70 10.35 8.73 4.71
CA PRO A 70 10.09 7.76 5.77
C PRO A 70 9.96 6.37 5.12
N GLY A 71 10.79 5.37 5.42
CA GLY A 71 11.29 5.03 6.74
C GLY A 71 10.30 4.06 7.36
N CYS A 72 10.67 2.79 7.40
CA CYS A 72 9.78 1.66 7.69
C CYS A 72 9.35 1.58 9.16
N GLY A 73 9.12 2.70 9.85
CA GLY A 73 8.82 2.76 11.29
C GLY A 73 7.55 2.03 11.74
N ALA A 74 6.72 1.55 10.80
CA ALA A 74 5.56 0.70 11.05
C ALA A 74 5.71 -0.77 10.59
N ILE A 75 6.80 -1.13 9.88
CA ILE A 75 7.01 -2.45 9.26
C ILE A 75 8.50 -2.80 9.33
N ALA A 76 8.90 -3.97 9.86
CA ALA A 76 10.32 -4.32 9.96
C ALA A 76 11.06 -4.23 8.59
N PRO A 77 12.27 -3.62 8.51
CA PRO A 77 12.98 -3.40 7.24
C PRO A 77 13.24 -4.68 6.42
N VAL A 78 13.37 -5.81 7.10
CA VAL A 78 13.37 -7.17 6.56
C VAL A 78 12.41 -8.01 7.39
N THR A 79 11.56 -8.81 6.75
CA THR A 79 10.61 -9.73 7.39
C THR A 79 10.58 -11.05 6.63
N ALA A 80 10.82 -12.17 7.31
CA ALA A 80 10.53 -13.49 6.76
C ALA A 80 9.01 -13.67 6.63
N ILE A 81 8.51 -13.95 5.43
CA ILE A 81 7.09 -14.27 5.21
C ILE A 81 6.89 -15.78 5.29
N HIS A 82 7.78 -16.54 4.64
CA HIS A 82 8.00 -17.98 4.82
C HIS A 82 9.40 -18.35 4.29
N ASP A 83 9.79 -19.63 4.38
CA ASP A 83 11.17 -20.11 4.18
C ASP A 83 11.89 -19.66 2.89
N SER A 84 11.16 -19.31 1.84
CA SER A 84 11.71 -18.87 0.54
C SER A 84 11.22 -17.49 0.09
N VAL A 85 10.49 -16.75 0.93
CA VAL A 85 9.98 -15.41 0.60
C VAL A 85 10.21 -14.44 1.74
N VAL A 86 10.91 -13.36 1.41
CA VAL A 86 11.25 -12.26 2.32
C VAL A 86 10.60 -10.98 1.82
N ALA A 87 10.02 -10.21 2.73
CA ALA A 87 9.59 -8.84 2.46
C ALA A 87 10.66 -7.87 2.97
N THR A 88 11.00 -6.87 2.16
CA THR A 88 11.82 -5.74 2.57
C THR A 88 11.08 -4.44 2.31
N CYS A 89 11.44 -3.38 3.04
CA CYS A 89 10.85 -2.06 2.88
C CYS A 89 11.92 -1.00 2.58
N GLY A 90 11.55 -0.05 1.72
CA GLY A 90 12.42 1.00 1.16
C GLY A 90 12.55 0.91 -0.36
N HIS A 91 12.77 2.08 -0.99
CA HIS A 91 13.24 2.18 -2.37
C HIS A 91 14.02 3.49 -2.60
N LEU A 92 14.73 3.58 -3.73
CA LEU A 92 15.48 4.75 -4.17
C LEU A 92 14.65 5.57 -5.17
N GLY A 93 13.60 6.25 -4.66
CA GLY A 93 12.65 7.00 -5.51
C GLY A 93 12.01 8.25 -4.91
N GLY A 94 12.28 8.59 -3.65
CA GLY A 94 11.69 9.75 -2.97
C GLY A 94 10.94 9.37 -1.70
N ARG A 95 9.88 10.14 -1.38
CA ARG A 95 9.21 10.14 -0.05
C ARG A 95 8.30 8.94 0.23
N HIS A 96 8.27 7.92 -0.63
CA HIS A 96 7.22 6.91 -0.61
C HIS A 96 7.69 5.58 0.01
N TYR A 97 6.77 4.91 0.68
CA TYR A 97 7.00 3.61 1.28
C TYR A 97 6.86 2.52 0.22
N THR A 98 7.97 2.09 -0.38
CA THR A 98 7.96 0.89 -1.23
C THR A 98 8.13 -0.36 -0.39
N GLN A 99 7.31 -1.38 -0.62
CA GLN A 99 7.55 -2.73 -0.12
C GLN A 99 7.94 -3.65 -1.28
N LYS A 100 9.01 -4.41 -1.09
CA LYS A 100 9.55 -5.37 -2.06
C LYS A 100 9.38 -6.77 -1.51
N ILE A 101 8.85 -7.68 -2.33
CA ILE A 101 8.85 -9.11 -2.07
C ILE A 101 9.96 -9.75 -2.89
N ILE A 102 10.77 -10.57 -2.21
CA ILE A 102 11.91 -11.29 -2.75
C ILE A 102 11.62 -12.78 -2.61
N ALA A 103 11.38 -13.47 -3.73
CA ALA A 103 11.33 -14.92 -3.77
C ALA A 103 12.72 -15.49 -4.03
N LEU A 104 13.28 -16.13 -3.01
CA LEU A 104 14.62 -16.70 -2.97
C LEU A 104 14.61 -18.09 -3.59
N GLN A 105 14.45 -18.17 -4.91
CA GLN A 105 14.40 -19.44 -5.66
C GLN A 105 15.36 -19.43 -6.85
N GLY A 106 15.92 -20.60 -7.18
CA GLY A 106 16.93 -20.71 -8.23
C GLY A 106 18.22 -19.97 -7.90
N ASN A 107 18.98 -19.58 -8.94
CA ASN A 107 20.26 -18.86 -8.80
C ASN A 107 20.11 -17.32 -8.75
N MET A 108 18.93 -16.79 -9.08
CA MET A 108 18.63 -15.36 -9.13
C MET A 108 17.26 -15.12 -8.48
N PRO A 109 17.17 -14.34 -7.39
CA PRO A 109 15.89 -14.08 -6.73
C PRO A 109 14.91 -13.34 -7.65
N LEU A 110 13.64 -13.73 -7.63
CA LEU A 110 12.57 -12.96 -8.25
C LEU A 110 12.14 -11.83 -7.31
N MET A 111 11.92 -10.63 -7.85
CA MET A 111 11.60 -9.44 -7.05
C MET A 111 10.39 -8.69 -7.60
N ALA A 112 9.47 -8.33 -6.72
CA ALA A 112 8.28 -7.54 -7.02
C ALA A 112 8.18 -6.38 -6.04
N SER A 113 8.03 -5.15 -6.53
CA SER A 113 7.88 -3.96 -5.70
C SER A 113 6.46 -3.40 -5.82
N VAL A 114 5.96 -2.81 -4.73
CA VAL A 114 4.76 -1.96 -4.73
C VAL A 114 5.07 -0.66 -3.99
N ASP A 115 4.71 0.47 -4.59
CA ASP A 115 4.70 1.78 -3.93
C ASP A 115 3.39 1.91 -3.12
N GLN A 116 3.50 2.14 -1.82
CA GLN A 116 2.36 2.25 -0.91
C GLN A 116 1.88 3.69 -0.65
N PHE A 117 2.62 4.70 -1.12
CA PHE A 117 2.40 6.11 -0.77
C PHE A 117 2.34 6.35 0.75
N ASP A 118 1.81 7.51 1.20
CA ASP A 118 1.87 8.03 2.58
C ASP A 118 1.44 7.06 3.72
N ALA A 119 0.75 5.96 3.42
CA ALA A 119 0.17 5.02 4.41
C ALA A 119 0.65 3.57 4.18
N PRO A 120 1.76 3.13 4.79
CA PRO A 120 2.28 1.77 4.63
C PRO A 120 1.41 0.70 5.33
N SER A 121 1.00 -0.33 4.59
CA SER A 121 0.49 -1.60 5.13
C SER A 121 1.55 -2.69 5.00
N PRO A 122 1.72 -3.57 6.00
CA PRO A 122 2.48 -4.81 5.77
C PRO A 122 1.78 -5.67 4.71
N VAL A 123 2.57 -6.32 3.85
CA VAL A 123 2.15 -7.50 3.10
C VAL A 123 1.60 -8.55 4.06
N ARG A 124 0.47 -9.15 3.68
CA ARG A 124 -0.29 -10.16 4.40
C ARG A 124 -0.21 -11.47 3.64
N VAL A 125 -0.14 -12.59 4.38
CA VAL A 125 -0.42 -13.91 3.83
C VAL A 125 -1.93 -14.12 3.89
N GLU A 126 -2.56 -14.32 2.74
CA GLU A 126 -3.98 -14.63 2.63
C GLU A 126 -4.25 -16.12 2.93
N ARG A 127 -5.52 -16.49 3.10
CA ARG A 127 -5.91 -17.87 3.48
C ARG A 127 -5.51 -18.95 2.46
N ASP A 128 -5.30 -18.56 1.21
CA ASP A 128 -4.84 -19.42 0.11
C ASP A 128 -3.30 -19.45 -0.02
N GLY A 129 -2.57 -18.82 0.90
CA GLY A 129 -1.11 -18.71 0.88
C GLY A 129 -0.57 -17.63 -0.07
N SER A 130 -1.41 -16.94 -0.84
CA SER A 130 -0.98 -15.82 -1.68
C SER A 130 -0.68 -14.58 -0.84
N LEU A 131 0.08 -13.64 -1.41
CA LEU A 131 0.47 -12.41 -0.71
C LEU A 131 -0.35 -11.22 -1.21
N ALA A 132 -0.82 -10.38 -0.28
CA ALA A 132 -1.57 -9.17 -0.62
C ALA A 132 -1.19 -7.97 0.26
N VAL A 133 -1.44 -6.77 -0.24
CA VAL A 133 -1.06 -5.51 0.41
C VAL A 133 -2.05 -4.41 0.07
N ASP A 134 -2.39 -3.60 1.07
CA ASP A 134 -3.40 -2.55 0.98
C ASP A 134 -2.68 -1.21 0.79
N VAL A 135 -2.86 -0.56 -0.36
CA VAL A 135 -2.15 0.67 -0.75
C VAL A 135 -3.12 1.82 -0.84
N VAL A 136 -2.77 2.99 -0.29
CA VAL A 136 -3.60 4.19 -0.39
C VAL A 136 -2.96 5.17 -1.37
N ARG A 137 -3.50 5.22 -2.59
CA ARG A 137 -2.99 6.04 -3.70
C ARG A 137 -3.54 7.47 -3.60
N ARG A 138 -2.65 8.46 -3.57
CA ARG A 138 -3.04 9.88 -3.48
C ARG A 138 -3.24 10.54 -4.85
N ASP A 139 -2.30 10.35 -5.76
CA ASP A 139 -2.16 11.17 -6.96
C ASP A 139 -2.80 10.54 -8.21
N LEU A 140 -4.04 10.05 -8.11
CA LEU A 140 -4.72 9.41 -9.25
C LEU A 140 -5.44 10.41 -10.18
N PHE A 141 -5.89 11.56 -9.68
CA PHE A 141 -6.52 12.63 -10.48
C PHE A 141 -6.00 14.03 -10.11
N PRO A 142 -4.68 14.31 -10.22
CA PRO A 142 -4.06 15.55 -9.72
C PRO A 142 -4.51 16.83 -10.45
N GLY A 143 -5.11 16.71 -11.65
CA GLY A 143 -5.69 17.83 -12.41
C GLY A 143 -7.17 18.10 -12.15
N GLU A 144 -7.86 17.23 -11.42
CA GLU A 144 -9.31 17.31 -11.19
C GLU A 144 -9.69 17.48 -9.71
N LEU A 145 -8.81 17.04 -8.81
CA LEU A 145 -9.05 16.99 -7.38
C LEU A 145 -8.14 17.97 -6.63
N THR A 146 -8.70 18.68 -5.65
CA THR A 146 -7.96 19.63 -4.81
C THR A 146 -7.85 19.09 -3.39
N GLY A 147 -6.64 19.11 -2.84
CA GLY A 147 -6.37 18.53 -1.51
C GLY A 147 -6.02 17.03 -1.57
N PRO A 148 -5.91 16.37 -0.40
CA PRO A 148 -5.41 15.01 -0.30
C PRO A 148 -6.54 13.98 -0.42
N HIS A 149 -6.86 13.59 -1.66
CA HIS A 149 -7.76 12.46 -1.95
C HIS A 149 -7.01 11.13 -1.83
N TYR A 150 -7.69 10.06 -1.40
CA TYR A 150 -7.03 8.82 -0.99
C TYR A 150 -7.78 7.56 -1.45
N PHE A 151 -7.29 6.97 -2.54
CA PHE A 151 -7.88 5.81 -3.20
C PHE A 151 -7.25 4.50 -2.71
N LEU A 152 -7.97 3.71 -1.92
CA LEU A 152 -7.51 2.35 -1.56
C LEU A 152 -7.44 1.47 -2.81
N THR A 153 -6.30 0.83 -3.04
CA THR A 153 -6.12 -0.29 -3.98
C THR A 153 -5.52 -1.48 -3.25
N VAL A 154 -6.18 -2.63 -3.30
CA VAL A 154 -5.65 -3.91 -2.81
C VAL A 154 -4.83 -4.53 -3.93
N TYR A 155 -3.53 -4.73 -3.70
CA TYR A 155 -2.66 -5.45 -4.62
C TYR A 155 -2.48 -6.90 -4.15
N ARG A 156 -2.50 -7.86 -5.07
CA ARG A 156 -2.15 -9.27 -4.83
C ARG A 156 -0.90 -9.60 -5.64
N LEU A 157 0.05 -10.29 -5.02
CA LEU A 157 1.24 -10.79 -5.71
C LEU A 157 0.82 -11.93 -6.63
N ARG A 158 1.03 -11.74 -7.93
CA ARG A 158 0.98 -12.79 -8.93
C ARG A 158 2.34 -13.47 -8.97
N HIS A 159 2.32 -14.79 -8.91
CA HIS A 159 3.43 -15.64 -9.25
C HIS A 159 2.89 -16.75 -10.17
N ASP A 160 3.00 -16.51 -11.47
CA ASP A 160 2.72 -17.47 -12.53
C ASP A 160 3.91 -17.52 -13.50
N GLY A 161 3.93 -18.49 -14.43
CA GLY A 161 5.07 -18.75 -15.30
C GLY A 161 5.47 -17.59 -16.24
N ALA A 162 4.68 -16.51 -16.29
CA ALA A 162 4.96 -15.29 -17.04
C ALA A 162 5.13 -14.04 -16.14
N THR A 163 4.61 -14.07 -14.90
CA THR A 163 4.47 -12.88 -14.05
C THR A 163 4.93 -13.13 -12.63
N PHE A 164 5.91 -12.34 -12.17
CA PHE A 164 6.19 -12.14 -10.74
C PHE A 164 6.01 -10.65 -10.41
N GLY A 165 4.86 -10.28 -9.86
CA GLY A 165 4.50 -8.86 -9.72
C GLY A 165 3.20 -8.61 -8.98
N PHE A 166 3.08 -7.44 -8.37
CA PHE A 166 1.84 -6.99 -7.74
C PHE A 166 0.85 -6.49 -8.80
N VAL A 167 -0.39 -7.00 -8.76
CA VAL A 167 -1.50 -6.53 -9.60
C VAL A 167 -2.68 -6.09 -8.73
N PRO A 168 -3.48 -5.09 -9.14
CA PRO A 168 -4.73 -4.78 -8.45
C PRO A 168 -5.63 -6.02 -8.40
N SER A 169 -6.20 -6.30 -7.23
CA SER A 169 -7.23 -7.31 -7.07
C SER A 169 -8.57 -6.71 -6.69
N PHE A 170 -9.61 -7.31 -7.25
CA PHE A 170 -11.02 -7.05 -6.97
C PHE A 170 -11.76 -8.36 -6.65
N ASP A 171 -11.03 -9.39 -6.19
CA ASP A 171 -11.60 -10.67 -5.74
C ASP A 171 -12.47 -10.52 -4.46
N GLY A 172 -13.14 -11.59 -4.05
CA GLY A 172 -14.06 -11.58 -2.91
C GLY A 172 -13.42 -11.26 -1.54
N ASP A 173 -12.11 -11.38 -1.38
CA ASP A 173 -11.39 -10.95 -0.16
C ASP A 173 -10.90 -9.50 -0.28
N ALA A 174 -10.50 -9.05 -1.47
CA ALA A 174 -10.28 -7.64 -1.77
C ALA A 174 -11.58 -6.82 -1.58
N ALA A 175 -12.72 -7.29 -2.10
CA ALA A 175 -14.04 -6.67 -1.96
C ALA A 175 -14.45 -6.43 -0.49
N LYS A 176 -14.06 -7.33 0.43
CA LYS A 176 -14.29 -7.15 1.88
C LYS A 176 -13.46 -6.00 2.45
N ARG A 177 -12.25 -5.75 1.94
CA ARG A 177 -11.39 -4.63 2.31
C ARG A 177 -11.91 -3.31 1.75
N TYR A 178 -12.25 -3.25 0.45
CA TYR A 178 -12.87 -2.06 -0.16
C TYR A 178 -14.17 -1.67 0.56
N TRP A 179 -15.03 -2.64 0.90
CA TRP A 179 -16.23 -2.39 1.70
C TRP A 179 -15.94 -1.89 3.13
N ARG A 180 -14.83 -2.32 3.75
CA ARG A 180 -14.42 -1.81 5.06
C ARG A 180 -13.94 -0.36 4.96
N HIS A 181 -13.14 -0.06 3.94
CA HIS A 181 -12.66 1.29 3.66
C HIS A 181 -13.82 2.24 3.33
N TYR A 182 -14.72 1.86 2.41
CA TYR A 182 -15.97 2.57 2.12
C TYR A 182 -16.69 3.00 3.40
N ARG A 183 -16.99 2.06 4.31
CA ARG A 183 -17.70 2.38 5.56
C ARG A 183 -16.91 3.28 6.51
N ALA A 184 -15.58 3.19 6.53
CA ALA A 184 -14.75 4.10 7.32
C ALA A 184 -14.80 5.52 6.72
N THR A 185 -14.59 5.66 5.41
CA THR A 185 -14.65 6.94 4.69
C THR A 185 -16.01 7.63 4.83
N ARG A 186 -17.12 6.86 4.78
CA ARG A 186 -18.49 7.34 5.05
C ARG A 186 -18.69 7.88 6.47
N GLN A 187 -17.95 7.37 7.46
CA GLN A 187 -18.04 7.81 8.86
C GLN A 187 -17.20 9.05 9.14
N THR A 188 -16.16 9.31 8.34
CA THR A 188 -15.20 10.41 8.56
C THR A 188 -15.51 11.69 7.79
N ALA A 189 -16.27 11.63 6.69
CA ALA A 189 -16.56 12.80 5.86
C ALA A 189 -17.95 12.73 5.18
N PRO A 190 -18.62 13.88 4.93
CA PRO A 190 -19.84 13.94 4.11
C PRO A 190 -19.60 13.44 2.69
N ALA A 191 -20.60 12.78 2.08
CA ALA A 191 -20.46 12.14 0.77
C ALA A 191 -19.94 13.09 -0.33
N ALA A 192 -20.32 14.37 -0.30
CA ALA A 192 -19.87 15.37 -1.28
C ALA A 192 -18.36 15.65 -1.23
N ALA A 193 -17.71 15.52 -0.07
CA ALA A 193 -16.30 15.85 0.11
C ALA A 193 -15.35 14.71 -0.32
N VAL A 194 -15.84 13.48 -0.36
CA VAL A 194 -15.08 12.23 -0.61
C VAL A 194 -15.75 11.35 -1.67
N LEU A 195 -16.57 11.97 -2.54
CA LEU A 195 -17.37 11.26 -3.53
C LEU A 195 -16.53 10.33 -4.44
N PRO A 196 -15.37 10.73 -4.98
CA PRO A 196 -14.54 9.84 -5.79
C PRO A 196 -14.10 8.57 -5.03
N GLU A 197 -13.65 8.71 -3.78
CA GLU A 197 -13.18 7.60 -2.94
C GLU A 197 -14.31 6.65 -2.55
N LEU A 198 -15.50 7.18 -2.29
CA LEU A 198 -16.70 6.38 -2.00
C LEU A 198 -17.10 5.55 -3.22
N LEU A 199 -17.16 6.16 -4.40
CA LEU A 199 -17.52 5.48 -5.65
C LEU A 199 -16.45 4.44 -6.03
N ALA A 200 -15.16 4.77 -5.91
CA ALA A 200 -14.04 3.84 -6.10
C ALA A 200 -14.14 2.62 -5.20
N SER A 201 -14.42 2.83 -3.91
CA SER A 201 -14.52 1.75 -2.92
C SER A 201 -15.76 0.88 -3.09
N LEU A 202 -16.89 1.47 -3.52
CA LEU A 202 -18.11 0.71 -3.85
C LEU A 202 -17.92 -0.12 -5.11
N LEU A 203 -17.35 0.47 -6.18
CA LEU A 203 -17.07 -0.19 -7.45
C LEU A 203 -16.11 -1.36 -7.27
N ALA A 204 -15.03 -1.16 -6.52
CA ALA A 204 -14.10 -2.22 -6.15
C ALA A 204 -14.69 -3.31 -5.23
N ALA A 205 -15.79 -3.02 -4.53
CA ALA A 205 -16.51 -3.98 -3.69
C ALA A 205 -17.59 -4.79 -4.44
N GLN A 206 -17.77 -4.60 -5.75
CA GLN A 206 -18.84 -5.25 -6.54
C GLN A 206 -18.74 -6.78 -6.62
N ALA A 207 -17.55 -7.36 -6.43
CA ALA A 207 -17.38 -8.81 -6.38
C ALA A 207 -18.07 -9.43 -5.14
N GLY A 208 -19.36 -9.75 -5.29
CA GLY A 208 -20.14 -10.58 -4.36
C GLY A 208 -21.15 -9.83 -3.47
N LYS A 209 -21.61 -8.62 -3.81
CA LYS A 209 -22.61 -7.88 -3.00
C LYS A 209 -23.69 -7.15 -3.83
N PRO A 210 -24.98 -7.54 -3.70
CA PRO A 210 -26.10 -6.80 -4.30
C PRO A 210 -26.34 -5.40 -3.71
N ALA A 211 -25.74 -5.08 -2.55
CA ALA A 211 -26.05 -3.87 -1.78
C ALA A 211 -25.60 -2.55 -2.43
N ILE A 212 -24.75 -2.58 -3.46
CA ILE A 212 -24.09 -1.38 -3.98
C ILE A 212 -25.06 -0.42 -4.66
N CYS A 213 -26.11 -0.91 -5.31
CA CYS A 213 -27.15 -0.03 -5.88
C CYS A 213 -27.92 0.75 -4.79
N ALA A 214 -28.10 0.16 -3.60
CA ALA A 214 -28.72 0.86 -2.47
C ALA A 214 -27.78 1.91 -1.86
N GLU A 215 -26.48 1.63 -1.74
CA GLU A 215 -25.48 2.61 -1.31
C GLU A 215 -25.36 3.78 -2.29
N LEU A 216 -25.36 3.50 -3.60
CA LEU A 216 -25.40 4.53 -4.65
C LEU A 216 -26.68 5.37 -4.58
N ALA A 217 -27.85 4.74 -4.31
CA ALA A 217 -29.10 5.47 -4.08
C ALA A 217 -29.02 6.42 -2.87
N MET A 218 -28.43 5.97 -1.76
CA MET A 218 -28.24 6.79 -0.56
C MET A 218 -27.28 7.96 -0.80
N ILE A 219 -26.15 7.72 -1.49
CA ILE A 219 -25.23 8.80 -1.88
C ILE A 219 -25.94 9.81 -2.78
N ALA A 220 -26.69 9.35 -3.79
CA ALA A 220 -27.46 10.23 -4.67
C ALA A 220 -28.50 11.07 -3.91
N ALA A 221 -29.11 10.52 -2.85
CA ALA A 221 -30.06 11.24 -1.99
C ALA A 221 -29.37 12.26 -1.06
N GLU A 222 -28.19 11.96 -0.51
CA GLU A 222 -27.43 12.90 0.32
C GLU A 222 -26.91 14.11 -0.48
N LEU A 223 -26.44 13.86 -1.71
CA LEU A 223 -25.95 14.88 -2.64
C LEU A 223 -27.05 15.83 -3.15
N GLN A 224 -28.34 15.49 -2.99
CA GLN A 224 -29.45 16.31 -3.47
C GLN A 224 -29.66 17.61 -2.68
N HIS A 225 -29.31 17.61 -1.39
CA HIS A 225 -29.32 18.68 -0.38
C HIS A 225 -30.55 19.61 -0.21
N ASP A 226 -31.44 19.77 -1.20
CA ASP A 226 -32.62 20.65 -1.19
C ASP A 226 -33.92 19.94 -1.67
N GLY A 227 -33.90 18.62 -1.91
CA GLY A 227 -35.06 17.85 -2.36
C GLY A 227 -35.61 18.20 -3.76
N GLN A 228 -34.90 19.04 -4.52
CA GLN A 228 -35.31 19.48 -5.86
C GLN A 228 -35.00 18.43 -6.93
N PRO A 229 -35.93 18.11 -7.85
CA PRO A 229 -35.69 17.12 -8.91
C PRO A 229 -34.48 17.42 -9.82
N ARG A 230 -34.14 18.71 -10.01
CA ARG A 230 -32.93 19.11 -10.76
C ARG A 230 -31.64 18.78 -10.01
N ALA A 231 -31.64 18.84 -8.67
CA ALA A 231 -30.51 18.42 -7.85
C ALA A 231 -30.34 16.88 -7.88
N ALA A 232 -31.44 16.13 -7.98
CA ALA A 232 -31.40 14.67 -8.14
C ALA A 232 -30.73 14.24 -9.45
N GLN A 233 -31.05 14.91 -10.56
CA GLN A 233 -30.36 14.69 -11.82
C GLN A 233 -28.89 15.12 -11.75
N GLY A 234 -28.59 16.27 -11.13
CA GLY A 234 -27.22 16.76 -10.94
C GLY A 234 -26.34 15.78 -10.15
N ALA A 235 -26.85 15.25 -9.04
CA ALA A 235 -26.16 14.24 -8.22
C ALA A 235 -25.85 12.96 -9.01
N ARG A 236 -26.84 12.44 -9.76
CA ARG A 236 -26.66 11.25 -10.62
C ARG A 236 -25.64 11.48 -11.72
N THR A 237 -25.70 12.62 -12.42
CA THR A 237 -24.74 12.98 -13.46
C THR A 237 -23.32 13.13 -12.88
N ALA A 238 -23.16 13.73 -11.71
CA ALA A 238 -21.86 13.83 -11.04
C ALA A 238 -21.30 12.46 -10.63
N MET A 239 -22.15 11.55 -10.13
CA MET A 239 -21.76 10.19 -9.79
C MET A 239 -21.34 9.38 -11.02
N LEU A 240 -22.11 9.42 -12.12
CA LEU A 240 -21.74 8.77 -13.38
C LEU A 240 -20.42 9.30 -13.92
N ALA A 241 -20.24 10.63 -13.97
CA ALA A 241 -19.02 11.24 -14.45
C ALA A 241 -17.76 10.84 -13.66
N TRP A 242 -17.91 10.43 -12.39
CA TRP A 242 -16.83 9.80 -11.62
C TRP A 242 -16.70 8.31 -11.91
N LEU A 243 -17.81 7.55 -11.90
CA LEU A 243 -17.82 6.10 -12.18
C LEU A 243 -17.19 5.76 -13.54
N ASP A 244 -17.43 6.59 -14.56
CA ASP A 244 -16.88 6.44 -15.92
C ASP A 244 -15.36 6.69 -15.98
N LYS A 245 -14.79 7.45 -15.03
CA LYS A 245 -13.34 7.77 -14.99
C LYS A 245 -12.51 6.74 -14.24
N LEU A 246 -13.09 6.07 -13.24
CA LEU A 246 -12.38 5.12 -12.38
C LEU A 246 -11.64 3.99 -13.15
N PRO A 247 -12.14 3.47 -14.30
CA PRO A 247 -11.39 2.49 -15.09
C PRO A 247 -10.04 2.98 -15.63
N ALA A 248 -9.90 4.28 -15.91
CA ALA A 248 -8.65 4.86 -16.43
C ALA A 248 -7.48 4.79 -15.42
N ILE A 249 -7.80 4.62 -14.13
CA ILE A 249 -6.83 4.46 -13.03
C ILE A 249 -6.81 3.02 -12.47
N GLY A 250 -7.42 2.06 -13.17
CA GLY A 250 -7.30 0.63 -12.90
C GLY A 250 -8.41 -0.01 -12.03
N TYR A 251 -9.50 0.70 -11.75
CA TYR A 251 -10.69 0.11 -11.09
C TYR A 251 -11.57 -0.66 -12.10
N PRO A 252 -12.50 -1.53 -11.64
CA PRO A 252 -13.46 -2.19 -12.52
C PRO A 252 -14.35 -1.18 -13.26
N PRO A 253 -14.85 -1.48 -14.47
CA PRO A 253 -15.90 -0.69 -15.11
C PRO A 253 -17.21 -0.78 -14.33
N PHE A 254 -17.93 0.34 -14.23
CA PHE A 254 -19.29 0.35 -13.73
C PHE A 254 -20.26 -0.08 -14.84
N ASP A 255 -21.21 -0.97 -14.52
CA ASP A 255 -22.34 -1.30 -15.39
C ASP A 255 -23.62 -0.61 -14.85
N PRO A 256 -24.14 0.43 -15.53
CA PRO A 256 -25.39 1.08 -15.15
C PRO A 256 -26.59 0.13 -15.14
N LEU A 257 -26.59 -0.92 -15.98
CA LEU A 257 -27.68 -1.89 -16.06
C LEU A 257 -27.75 -2.79 -14.82
N ALA A 258 -26.66 -2.89 -14.05
CA ALA A 258 -26.65 -3.59 -12.77
C ALA A 258 -27.45 -2.85 -11.67
N CYS A 259 -27.69 -1.55 -11.83
CA CYS A 259 -28.41 -0.71 -10.86
C CYS A 259 -29.60 0.05 -11.50
N PRO A 260 -30.63 -0.66 -11.99
CA PRO A 260 -31.76 -0.05 -12.70
C PRO A 260 -32.52 0.95 -11.81
N GLY A 261 -32.80 2.13 -12.36
CA GLY A 261 -33.54 3.22 -11.68
C GLY A 261 -32.69 4.14 -10.79
N ILE A 262 -31.39 3.84 -10.62
CA ILE A 262 -30.43 4.74 -9.95
C ILE A 262 -29.85 5.76 -10.92
N PHE A 263 -29.59 5.32 -12.17
CA PHE A 263 -29.02 6.10 -13.27
C PHE A 263 -29.92 6.04 -14.50
#